data_AF-A0ABD7JYM2-F1
#
_entry.id   AF-A0ABD7JYM2-F1
#
_cell.length_a   1.000
_cell.length_b   1.000
_cell.length_c   1.000
_cell.angle_alpha   90.00
_cell.angle_beta   90.00
_cell.angle_gamma   90.00
#
_symmetry.space_group_name_H-M   'P 1'
#
loop_
_entity.id
_entity.type
_entity.pdbx_description
1 polymer ?
#
loop_
_entity_poly.entity_id
_entity_poly.type
_entity_poly.pdbx_seq_one_letter_code
_entity_poly.pdbx_strand_id
1 'polypeptide(L)'
;MLKLLVVVAFLFIGGGMAMGAPEEAQEVSEVPVHRIDELTLMYLTHEVYLDPYVSCRPKVLGKRSYVACWNETYSGRSPLNFWEYAEGDFLALNAPARALAQGRFASEKHIGEVPLPLPLDIDLDQLEQVYLLMM
;
A
#
# COMPACT_ATOMS: atom_id res chain seq x y z
N MET A 1 50.75 -11.84 -39.74
CA MET A 1 49.66 -12.72 -40.19
C MET A 1 48.33 -12.01 -39.90
N LEU A 2 47.44 -11.91 -40.90
CA LEU A 2 46.01 -11.48 -40.89
C LEU A 2 45.72 -10.04 -40.37
N LYS A 3 45.61 -8.96 -41.18
CA LYS A 3 44.54 -8.52 -42.14
C LYS A 3 43.10 -8.62 -41.62
N LEU A 4 42.49 -7.47 -41.22
CA LEU A 4 41.30 -6.89 -41.89
C LEU A 4 40.95 -5.47 -41.37
N LEU A 5 40.95 -4.50 -42.29
CA LEU A 5 40.21 -3.24 -42.19
C LEU A 5 38.73 -3.51 -42.49
N VAL A 6 37.77 -2.85 -41.80
CA VAL A 6 36.61 -2.19 -42.44
C VAL A 6 36.18 -0.99 -41.58
N VAL A 7 36.21 0.18 -42.21
CA VAL A 7 35.58 1.44 -41.78
C VAL A 7 34.14 1.43 -42.29
N VAL A 8 33.14 1.71 -41.45
CA VAL A 8 31.89 2.35 -41.91
C VAL A 8 31.42 3.32 -40.83
N ALA A 9 31.55 4.61 -41.14
CA ALA A 9 30.89 5.70 -40.46
C ALA A 9 29.40 5.68 -40.80
N PHE A 10 28.53 5.81 -39.78
CA PHE A 10 27.17 6.29 -39.99
C PHE A 10 26.99 7.58 -39.19
N LEU A 11 27.07 8.68 -39.92
CA LEU A 11 26.45 9.95 -39.56
C LEU A 11 24.94 9.73 -39.45
N PHE A 12 24.37 9.94 -38.26
CA PHE A 12 22.96 10.31 -38.14
C PHE A 12 22.89 11.80 -37.80
N ILE A 13 22.70 12.62 -38.84
CA ILE A 13 22.13 13.96 -38.70
C ILE A 13 20.63 13.78 -38.81
N GLY A 14 19.90 14.06 -37.74
CA GLY A 14 18.45 14.04 -37.69
C GLY A 14 17.99 14.75 -36.42
N GLY A 15 17.50 15.97 -36.57
CA GLY A 15 17.05 16.82 -35.47
C GLY A 15 15.72 16.36 -34.86
N GLY A 16 15.46 16.87 -33.65
CA GLY A 16 14.15 16.93 -33.05
C GLY A 16 13.61 15.60 -32.52
N MET A 17 13.76 15.36 -31.23
CA MET A 17 12.72 15.50 -30.22
C MET A 17 13.37 15.07 -28.90
N ALA A 18 13.31 15.92 -27.89
CA ALA A 18 13.63 15.52 -26.53
C ALA A 18 12.63 14.41 -26.15
N MET A 19 13.03 13.15 -26.33
CA MET A 19 12.35 12.04 -25.68
C MET A 19 12.55 12.29 -24.19
N GLY A 20 11.47 12.65 -23.50
CA GLY A 20 11.42 12.58 -22.06
C GLY A 20 11.94 11.21 -21.66
N ALA A 21 12.91 11.19 -20.74
CA ALA A 21 13.39 9.95 -20.16
C ALA A 21 12.17 9.11 -19.72
N PRO A 22 12.18 7.78 -19.93
CA PRO A 22 11.14 6.95 -19.37
C PRO A 22 11.13 7.22 -17.86
N GLU A 23 9.98 7.69 -17.37
CA GLU A 23 9.71 7.77 -15.93
C GLU A 23 9.90 6.35 -15.40
N GLU A 24 11.02 6.09 -14.73
CA GLU A 24 11.26 4.79 -14.10
C GLU A 24 10.07 4.52 -13.19
N ALA A 25 9.30 3.48 -13.52
CA ALA A 25 8.16 3.08 -12.73
C ALA A 25 8.67 2.80 -11.31
N GLN A 26 8.37 3.70 -10.39
CA GLN A 26 8.74 3.56 -8.99
C GLN A 26 8.15 2.23 -8.49
N GLU A 27 9.02 1.27 -8.21
CA GLU A 27 8.61 -0.04 -7.71
C GLU A 27 8.06 0.16 -6.29
N VAL A 28 6.76 -0.01 -6.13
CA VAL A 28 6.09 0.17 -4.85
C VAL A 28 6.33 -1.09 -4.03
N SER A 29 7.07 -0.92 -2.94
CA SER A 29 7.33 -2.02 -2.01
C SER A 29 6.12 -2.29 -1.12
N GLU A 30 5.97 -3.56 -0.76
CA GLU A 30 5.05 -3.94 0.32
C GLU A 30 5.44 -3.25 1.64
N VAL A 31 4.46 -3.12 2.53
CA VAL A 31 4.66 -2.52 3.85
C VAL A 31 5.73 -3.31 4.63
N PRO A 32 6.75 -2.66 5.22
CA PRO A 32 7.76 -3.35 6.00
C PRO A 32 7.13 -4.14 7.16
N VAL A 33 7.61 -5.37 7.40
CA VAL A 33 7.04 -6.28 8.43
C VAL A 33 6.95 -5.62 9.81
N HIS A 34 8.00 -4.90 10.24
CA HIS A 34 8.00 -4.22 11.54
C HIS A 34 6.89 -3.17 11.67
N ARG A 35 6.45 -2.54 10.57
CA ARG A 35 5.34 -1.59 10.56
C ARG A 35 3.98 -2.31 10.66
N ILE A 36 3.86 -3.50 10.06
CA ILE A 36 2.68 -4.36 10.25
C ILE A 36 2.59 -4.82 11.71
N ASP A 37 3.71 -5.18 12.33
CA ASP A 37 3.75 -5.57 13.73
C ASP A 37 3.32 -4.40 14.65
N GLU A 38 3.78 -3.17 14.37
CA GLU A 38 3.36 -1.97 15.09
C GLU A 38 1.85 -1.70 14.97
N LEU A 39 1.29 -1.78 13.76
CA LEU A 39 -0.15 -1.62 13.55
C LEU A 39 -0.94 -2.74 14.27
N THR A 40 -0.47 -3.98 14.17
CA THR A 40 -1.06 -5.14 14.86
C THR A 40 -1.07 -4.95 16.37
N LEU A 41 0.07 -4.51 16.94
CA LEU A 41 0.20 -4.22 18.36
C LEU A 41 -0.72 -3.08 18.79
N MET A 42 -0.94 -2.08 17.94
CA MET A 42 -1.89 -1.00 18.20
C MET A 42 -3.32 -1.52 18.36
N TYR A 43 -3.77 -2.43 17.48
CA TYR A 43 -5.08 -3.08 17.61
C TYR A 43 -5.23 -3.85 18.93
N LEU A 44 -4.17 -4.55 19.35
CA LEU A 44 -4.15 -5.31 20.59
C LEU A 44 -4.14 -4.38 21.82
N THR A 45 -3.29 -3.35 21.81
CA THR A 45 -3.09 -2.43 22.94
C THR A 45 -4.32 -1.57 23.21
N HIS A 46 -5.04 -1.18 22.17
CA HIS A 46 -6.29 -0.41 22.27
C HIS A 46 -7.53 -1.29 22.34
N GLU A 47 -7.35 -2.61 22.55
CA GLU A 47 -8.41 -3.60 22.75
C GLU A 47 -9.51 -3.49 21.69
N VAL A 48 -9.13 -3.22 20.43
CA VAL A 48 -10.08 -2.93 19.33
C VAL A 48 -11.14 -4.02 19.22
N TYR A 49 -10.72 -5.26 19.47
CA TYR A 49 -11.57 -6.44 19.54
C TYR A 49 -11.53 -7.04 20.94
N LEU A 50 -12.63 -7.70 21.33
CA LEU A 50 -12.74 -8.36 22.63
C LEU A 50 -11.78 -9.55 22.77
N ASP A 51 -11.60 -10.30 21.68
CA ASP A 51 -10.63 -11.39 21.61
C ASP A 51 -9.31 -10.89 21.01
N PRO A 52 -8.14 -11.32 21.51
CA PRO A 52 -6.83 -10.83 21.08
C PRO A 52 -6.39 -11.39 19.71
N TYR A 53 -7.32 -11.84 18.88
CA TYR A 53 -7.05 -12.33 17.54
C TYR A 53 -7.19 -11.20 16.53
N VAL A 54 -6.10 -10.57 16.15
CA VAL A 54 -6.05 -9.62 15.04
C VAL A 54 -5.11 -10.13 13.96
N SER A 55 -5.56 -10.04 12.71
CA SER A 55 -4.75 -10.30 11.52
C SER A 55 -4.67 -9.02 10.72
N CYS A 56 -3.46 -8.48 10.58
CA CYS A 56 -3.15 -7.41 9.65
C CYS A 56 -2.30 -7.99 8.51
N ARG A 57 -2.78 -7.89 7.27
CA ARG A 57 -2.08 -8.41 6.09
C ARG A 57 -1.74 -7.27 5.14
N PRO A 58 -0.49 -7.14 4.70
CA PRO A 58 -0.15 -6.17 3.67
C PRO A 58 -0.53 -6.68 2.28
N LYS A 59 -0.72 -5.75 1.35
CA LYS A 59 -0.87 -6.02 -0.07
C LYS A 59 -0.50 -4.80 -0.91
N VAL A 60 0.30 -5.01 -1.95
CA VAL A 60 0.49 -4.00 -3.00
C VAL A 60 -0.58 -4.17 -4.08
N LEU A 61 -1.28 -3.10 -4.44
CA LEU A 61 -2.17 -3.03 -5.60
C LEU A 61 -1.90 -1.74 -6.39
N GLY A 62 -1.63 -1.89 -7.68
CA GLY A 62 -1.25 -0.76 -8.54
C GLY A 62 0.03 -0.08 -8.03
N LYS A 63 -0.07 1.21 -7.70
CA LYS A 63 1.04 2.03 -7.19
C LYS A 63 0.93 2.32 -5.68
N ARG A 64 0.17 1.50 -4.92
CA ARG A 64 -0.09 1.74 -3.51
C ARG A 64 0.13 0.50 -2.68
N SER A 65 0.57 0.72 -1.45
CA SER A 65 0.78 -0.31 -0.44
C SER A 65 -0.35 -0.23 0.58
N TYR A 66 -1.04 -1.33 0.81
CA TYR A 66 -2.20 -1.39 1.68
C TYR A 66 -1.98 -2.36 2.82
N VAL A 67 -2.76 -2.18 3.88
CA VAL A 67 -2.94 -3.17 4.94
C VAL A 67 -4.43 -3.31 5.22
N ALA A 68 -4.93 -4.54 5.28
CA ALA A 68 -6.23 -4.82 5.87
C ALA A 68 -6.04 -5.47 7.24
N CYS A 69 -6.72 -4.94 8.25
CA CYS A 69 -6.76 -5.51 9.59
C CYS A 69 -8.18 -5.97 9.93
N TRP A 70 -8.31 -7.19 10.43
CA TRP A 70 -9.57 -7.76 10.93
C TRP A 70 -9.33 -8.67 12.13
N ASN A 71 -10.41 -8.97 12.83
CA ASN A 71 -10.44 -10.07 13.78
C ASN A 71 -11.23 -11.23 13.18
N GLU A 72 -10.75 -12.44 13.44
CA GLU A 72 -11.40 -13.70 13.12
C GLU A 72 -11.62 -14.48 14.42
N THR A 73 -12.89 -14.61 14.82
CA THR A 73 -13.29 -15.44 15.95
C THR A 73 -14.15 -16.61 15.49
N TYR A 74 -14.46 -17.51 16.43
CA TYR A 74 -15.47 -18.55 16.21
C TYR A 74 -16.86 -17.99 15.88
N SER A 75 -17.21 -16.78 16.36
CA SER A 75 -18.52 -16.16 16.13
C SER A 75 -18.62 -15.38 14.82
N GLY A 76 -17.54 -15.34 14.03
CA GLY A 76 -17.50 -14.66 12.74
C GLY A 76 -16.29 -13.73 12.60
N ARG A 77 -16.34 -12.91 11.56
CA ARG A 77 -15.27 -11.99 11.19
C ARG A 77 -15.73 -10.55 11.37
N SER A 78 -14.85 -9.69 11.87
CA SER A 78 -15.12 -8.25 11.86
C SER A 78 -15.14 -7.70 10.43
N PRO A 79 -15.73 -6.53 10.18
CA PRO A 79 -15.43 -5.77 8.97
C PRO A 79 -13.92 -5.54 8.81
N LEU A 80 -13.46 -5.47 7.55
CA LEU A 80 -12.07 -5.12 7.24
C LEU A 80 -11.83 -3.65 7.52
N ASN A 81 -10.70 -3.33 8.14
CA ASN A 81 -10.20 -1.97 8.25
C ASN A 81 -9.11 -1.77 7.20
N PHE A 82 -9.32 -0.86 6.26
CA PHE A 82 -8.36 -0.61 5.19
C PHE A 82 -7.49 0.61 5.50
N TRP A 83 -6.19 0.39 5.42
CA TRP A 83 -5.15 1.39 5.60
C TRP A 83 -4.30 1.45 4.34
N GLU A 84 -4.05 2.65 3.83
CA GLU A 84 -2.93 2.89 2.92
C GLU A 84 -1.68 3.13 3.76
N TYR A 85 -0.56 2.53 3.36
CA TYR A 85 0.75 2.83 3.94
C TYR A 85 1.53 3.73 2.99
N ALA A 86 1.73 4.98 3.40
CA ALA A 86 2.41 6.00 2.61
C ALA A 86 3.30 6.86 3.51
N GLU A 87 4.55 7.10 3.08
CA GLU A 87 5.50 7.97 3.79
C GLU A 87 5.75 7.62 5.26
N GLY A 88 5.53 6.36 5.65
CA GLY A 88 5.65 5.90 7.04
C GLY A 88 4.34 5.90 7.81
N ASP A 89 3.27 6.47 7.28
CA ASP A 89 1.98 6.60 7.96
C ASP A 89 0.95 5.57 7.46
N PHE A 90 0.06 5.14 8.36
CA PHE A 90 -1.14 4.39 8.03
C PHE A 90 -2.33 5.34 7.92
N LEU A 91 -2.83 5.50 6.69
CA LEU A 91 -3.92 6.40 6.35
C LEU A 91 -5.23 5.61 6.20
N ALA A 92 -6.22 5.90 7.03
CA ALA A 92 -7.50 5.22 7.00
C ALA A 92 -8.27 5.50 5.70
N LEU A 93 -8.78 4.44 5.08
CA LEU A 93 -9.48 4.50 3.79
C LEU A 93 -11.00 4.38 3.96
N ASN A 94 -11.47 3.39 4.73
CA ASN A 94 -12.89 3.08 4.88
C ASN A 94 -13.45 3.49 6.26
N ALA A 95 -14.78 3.47 6.39
CA ALA A 95 -15.45 3.95 7.60
C ALA A 95 -14.99 3.25 8.90
N PRO A 96 -14.80 1.92 8.97
CA PRO A 96 -14.22 1.26 10.14
C PRO A 96 -12.83 1.77 10.52
N ALA A 97 -11.90 1.87 9.55
CA ALA A 97 -10.55 2.37 9.81
C ALA A 97 -10.56 3.83 10.26
N ARG A 98 -11.41 4.67 9.67
CA ARG A 98 -11.53 6.10 10.04
C ARG A 98 -12.07 6.27 11.46
N ALA A 99 -13.05 5.45 11.86
CA ALA A 99 -13.54 5.45 13.23
C ALA A 99 -12.45 5.09 14.25
N LEU A 100 -11.51 4.21 13.87
CA LEU A 100 -10.33 3.93 14.69
C LEU A 100 -9.35 5.11 14.72
N ALA A 101 -9.00 5.67 13.57
CA ALA A 101 -8.10 6.82 13.45
C ALA A 101 -8.59 8.04 14.24
N GLN A 102 -9.88 8.34 14.20
CA GLN A 102 -10.50 9.46 14.93
C GLN A 102 -10.78 9.14 16.40
N GLY A 103 -10.84 7.87 16.76
CA GLY A 103 -11.21 7.38 18.08
C GLY A 103 -10.02 6.79 18.81
N ARG A 104 -9.98 5.46 18.88
CA ARG A 104 -9.02 4.72 19.70
C ARG A 104 -7.56 5.00 19.33
N PHE A 105 -7.28 5.26 18.05
CA PHE A 105 -5.93 5.55 17.56
C PHE A 105 -5.65 7.05 17.45
N ALA A 106 -6.52 7.94 17.94
CA ALA A 106 -6.35 9.38 17.76
C ALA A 106 -5.09 9.96 18.42
N SER A 107 -4.57 9.28 19.46
CA SER A 107 -3.31 9.66 20.12
C SER A 107 -2.07 9.01 19.51
N GLU A 108 -2.26 8.08 18.57
CA GLU A 108 -1.16 7.32 17.98
C GLU A 108 -0.43 8.13 16.93
N LYS A 109 0.89 7.95 16.91
CA LYS A 109 1.73 8.55 15.85
C LYS A 109 1.56 7.72 14.59
N HIS A 110 1.75 8.37 13.43
CA HIS A 110 1.70 7.72 12.13
C HIS A 110 0.33 7.13 11.76
N ILE A 111 -0.73 7.63 12.38
CA ILE A 111 -2.11 7.33 12.02
C ILE A 111 -2.72 8.60 11.43
N GLY A 112 -3.36 8.45 10.29
CA GLY A 112 -4.05 9.54 9.62
C GLY A 112 -5.27 9.05 8.85
N GLU A 113 -5.80 9.95 8.03
CA GLU A 113 -6.93 9.68 7.16
C GLU A 113 -6.60 10.15 5.75
N VAL A 114 -6.94 9.35 4.74
CA VAL A 114 -6.94 9.87 3.37
C VAL A 114 -8.08 10.89 3.25
N PRO A 115 -7.88 12.07 2.64
CA PRO A 115 -8.96 13.03 2.44
C PRO A 115 -10.15 12.42 1.67
N LEU A 116 -11.35 12.91 1.93
CA LEU A 116 -12.55 12.58 1.15
C LEU A 116 -12.84 13.69 0.12
N PRO A 117 -13.28 13.36 -1.11
CA PRO A 117 -13.44 12.01 -1.64
C PRO A 117 -12.09 11.28 -1.79
N LEU A 118 -12.11 9.95 -1.69
CA LEU A 118 -10.90 9.15 -1.90
C LEU A 118 -10.31 9.43 -3.30
N PRO A 119 -8.98 9.35 -3.46
CA PRO A 119 -8.34 9.38 -4.77
C PRO A 119 -9.00 8.38 -5.74
N LEU A 120 -9.18 8.79 -7.00
CA LEU A 120 -9.90 8.01 -8.01
C LEU A 120 -9.26 6.65 -8.34
N ASP A 121 -7.99 6.48 -8.01
CA ASP A 121 -7.23 5.26 -8.19
C ASP A 121 -7.36 4.28 -7.01
N ILE A 122 -8.10 4.63 -5.96
CA ILE A 122 -8.45 3.74 -4.84
C ILE A 122 -9.86 3.20 -5.04
N ASP A 123 -9.96 1.91 -5.34
CA ASP A 123 -11.20 1.16 -5.43
C ASP A 123 -11.33 0.23 -4.20
N LEU A 124 -12.23 0.59 -3.28
CA LEU A 124 -12.45 -0.19 -2.05
C LEU A 124 -13.08 -1.55 -2.33
N ASP A 125 -13.92 -1.68 -3.37
CA ASP A 125 -14.56 -2.94 -3.72
C ASP A 125 -13.52 -3.92 -4.29
N GLN A 126 -12.62 -3.42 -5.14
CA GLN A 126 -11.47 -4.21 -5.61
C GLN A 126 -10.57 -4.63 -4.44
N LEU A 127 -10.27 -3.71 -3.52
CA LEU A 127 -9.43 -4.00 -2.35
C LEU A 127 -10.06 -5.10 -1.49
N GLU A 128 -11.35 -5.00 -1.22
CA GLU A 128 -12.09 -6.00 -0.45
C GLU A 128 -12.07 -7.38 -1.11
N GLN A 129 -12.30 -7.46 -2.43
CA GLN A 129 -12.21 -8.73 -3.16
C GLN A 129 -10.82 -9.37 -3.04
N VAL A 130 -9.75 -8.58 -3.15
CA VAL A 130 -8.38 -9.10 -3.03
C VAL A 130 -8.13 -9.68 -1.64
N TYR A 131 -8.54 -8.98 -0.58
CA TYR A 131 -8.35 -9.47 0.78
C TYR A 131 -9.23 -10.67 1.11
N LEU A 132 -10.45 -10.74 0.57
CA LEU A 132 -11.31 -11.92 0.73
C LEU A 132 -10.67 -13.20 0.16
N LEU A 133 -9.79 -13.10 -0.84
CA LEU A 133 -9.06 -14.24 -1.40
C LEU A 133 -7.81 -14.63 -0.60
N MET A 134 -7.34 -13.78 0.31
CA MET A 134 -6.16 -14.02 1.16
C MET A 134 -6.52 -14.59 2.53
N MET A 135 -7.82 -14.70 2.82
CA MET A 135 -8.38 -15.21 4.07
C MET A 135 -8.94 -16.61 3.87
#